data_AF-A0A3T0Y2R0-F1
#
_entry.id   AF-A0A3T0Y2R0-F1
#
_cell.length_a   1.000
_cell.length_b   1.000
_cell.length_c   1.000
_cell.angle_alpha   90.00
_cell.angle_beta   90.00
_cell.angle_gamma   90.00
#
_symmetry.space_group_name_H-M   'P 1'
#
loop_
_entity.id
_entity.type
_entity.pdbx_description
1 polymer ?
#
loop_
_entity_poly.entity_id
_entity_poly.type
_entity_poly.pdbx_seq_one_letter_code
_entity_poly.pdbx_strand_id
1 'polypeptide(L)'
;MMDGERRPTSTKETAIAPRNSTNVRLRTTLALLADRQKSGTIVAPSELMSQAVAEVPFDEKEAELLSGGVPRGYKALTTATSKLVKAGWLVKGRSGWTATDEGVRAVDVFTDADQFANAMISGAPVPERAPEAPAHAPQAPEQLGEEAQAAPADDSDPDESMAKLVESPAAEDPTPPEVPVTLEVTDTAPEHAPTDTPADEAWQDQPQSVALSGDFDPLFGEAGHWSTDLRELQFAWEPTENTWKLSLQLPAGNYQFKILVNGSWDENYGRFGVRDGENHELHLLSDTTVTFRFDYATKDIETS
;
A
#
# COMPACT_ATOMS: atom_id res chain seq x y z
N MET A 1 -51.76 38.72 -30.78
CA MET A 1 -50.36 38.62 -30.34
C MET A 1 -50.35 38.77 -28.83
N MET A 2 -49.89 37.75 -28.11
CA MET A 2 -49.15 37.83 -26.85
C MET A 2 -48.89 36.39 -26.40
N ASP A 3 -47.64 36.12 -26.07
CA ASP A 3 -47.06 34.78 -26.09
C ASP A 3 -47.46 33.89 -24.92
N GLY A 4 -47.62 32.60 -25.20
CA GLY A 4 -47.72 31.57 -24.17
C GLY A 4 -46.32 31.20 -23.68
N GLU A 5 -45.96 31.64 -22.47
CA GLU A 5 -44.70 31.28 -21.83
C GLU A 5 -44.60 29.76 -21.57
N ARG A 6 -43.85 29.07 -22.43
CA ARG A 6 -43.43 27.69 -22.19
C ARG A 6 -42.36 27.68 -21.10
N ARG A 7 -42.73 27.28 -19.89
CA ARG A 7 -41.76 26.95 -18.83
C ARG A 7 -40.82 25.85 -19.35
N PRO A 8 -39.49 25.98 -19.21
CA PRO A 8 -38.58 24.90 -19.55
C PRO A 8 -38.83 23.72 -18.60
N THR A 9 -39.03 22.54 -19.18
CA THR A 9 -39.11 21.29 -18.41
C THR A 9 -37.76 21.02 -17.76
N SER A 10 -37.72 20.97 -16.43
CA SER A 10 -36.53 20.54 -15.71
C SER A 10 -36.17 19.12 -16.14
N THR A 11 -35.04 18.99 -16.86
CA THR A 11 -34.46 17.69 -17.17
C THR A 11 -34.18 17.00 -15.85
N LYS A 12 -34.88 15.90 -15.56
CA LYS A 12 -34.46 15.00 -14.48
C LYS A 12 -33.09 14.46 -14.88
N GLU A 13 -32.06 15.01 -14.25
CA GLU A 13 -30.73 14.44 -14.25
C GLU A 13 -30.85 12.99 -13.82
N THR A 14 -30.46 12.08 -14.71
CA THR A 14 -30.57 10.64 -14.45
C THR A 14 -29.60 10.32 -13.33
N ALA A 15 -30.13 10.10 -12.13
CA ALA A 15 -29.36 9.56 -11.02
C ALA A 15 -28.81 8.19 -11.44
N ILE A 16 -27.56 8.18 -11.92
CA ILE A 16 -26.81 6.97 -12.21
C ILE A 16 -26.64 6.28 -10.86
N ALA A 17 -27.22 5.09 -10.71
CA ALA A 17 -27.01 4.27 -9.51
C ALA A 17 -25.50 4.16 -9.23
N PRO A 18 -25.05 4.19 -7.97
CA PRO A 18 -23.63 4.25 -7.65
C PRO A 18 -22.92 3.02 -8.22
N ARG A 19 -22.30 3.21 -9.39
CA ARG A 19 -21.31 2.29 -9.94
C ARG A 19 -20.21 2.17 -8.91
N ASN A 20 -19.57 1.01 -8.84
CA ASN A 20 -18.47 0.81 -7.90
C ASN A 20 -17.23 1.59 -8.38
N SER A 21 -17.21 2.90 -8.15
CA SER A 21 -16.14 3.81 -8.55
C SER A 21 -14.79 3.44 -7.94
N THR A 22 -14.79 2.68 -6.83
CA THR A 22 -13.56 2.08 -6.28
C THR A 22 -12.96 1.05 -7.24
N ASN A 23 -13.76 0.21 -7.92
CA ASN A 23 -13.24 -0.70 -8.95
C ASN A 23 -12.65 0.09 -10.15
N VAL A 24 -13.33 1.17 -10.57
CA VAL A 24 -12.85 2.03 -11.68
C VAL A 24 -11.51 2.67 -11.31
N ARG A 25 -11.42 3.32 -10.14
CA ARG A 25 -10.17 3.90 -9.63
C ARG A 25 -9.06 2.88 -9.48
N LEU A 26 -9.37 1.69 -8.96
CA LEU A 26 -8.37 0.63 -8.78
C LEU A 26 -7.76 0.18 -10.12
N ARG A 27 -8.59 0.05 -11.16
CA ARG A 27 -8.12 -0.19 -12.53
C ARG A 27 -7.29 0.99 -13.05
N THR A 28 -7.76 2.23 -12.86
CA THR A 28 -7.03 3.45 -13.27
C THR A 28 -5.66 3.56 -12.57
N THR A 29 -5.55 3.28 -11.27
CA THR A 29 -4.28 3.28 -10.53
C THR A 29 -3.29 2.27 -11.11
N LEU A 30 -3.73 1.06 -11.47
CA LEU A 30 -2.86 0.08 -12.12
C LEU A 30 -2.48 0.49 -13.56
N ALA A 31 -3.41 1.11 -14.30
CA ALA A 31 -3.16 1.63 -15.64
C ALA A 31 -2.11 2.76 -15.64
N LEU A 32 -2.25 3.72 -14.72
CA LEU A 32 -1.29 4.78 -14.49
C LEU A 32 0.08 4.20 -14.12
N LEU A 33 0.14 3.24 -13.18
CA LEU A 33 1.39 2.58 -12.82
C LEU A 33 2.08 1.93 -14.02
N ALA A 34 1.32 1.19 -14.83
CA ALA A 34 1.84 0.53 -16.04
C ALA A 34 2.37 1.55 -17.07
N ASP A 35 1.75 2.71 -17.21
CA ASP A 35 2.22 3.79 -18.10
C ASP A 35 3.49 4.46 -17.57
N ARG A 36 3.54 4.79 -16.26
CA ARG A 36 4.74 5.35 -15.61
C ARG A 36 5.95 4.41 -15.67
N GLN A 37 5.73 3.10 -15.56
CA GLN A 37 6.77 2.11 -15.79
C GLN A 37 7.29 2.12 -17.24
N LYS A 38 6.41 2.22 -18.24
CA LYS A 38 6.80 2.35 -19.66
C LYS A 38 7.62 3.62 -19.93
N SER A 39 7.34 4.71 -19.20
CA SER A 39 8.13 5.96 -19.27
C SER A 39 9.40 5.93 -18.42
N GLY A 40 9.67 4.87 -17.65
CA GLY A 40 10.79 4.79 -16.70
C GLY A 40 10.66 5.73 -15.49
N THR A 41 9.47 6.28 -15.23
CA THR A 41 9.23 7.22 -14.13
C THR A 41 8.79 6.45 -12.88
N ILE A 42 9.55 6.56 -11.79
CA ILE A 42 9.13 6.06 -10.48
C ILE A 42 8.17 7.08 -9.86
N VAL A 43 7.00 6.61 -9.42
CA VAL A 43 5.94 7.45 -8.86
C VAL A 43 5.43 6.82 -7.56
N ALA A 44 5.16 7.66 -6.55
CA ALA A 44 4.67 7.19 -5.26
C ALA A 44 3.25 6.59 -5.37
N PRO A 45 2.90 5.57 -4.56
CA PRO A 45 1.55 4.99 -4.55
C PRO A 45 0.44 6.03 -4.28
N SER A 46 0.71 6.96 -3.36
CA SER A 46 -0.14 8.11 -3.04
C SER A 46 -0.45 8.98 -4.25
N GLU A 47 0.56 9.33 -5.03
CA GLU A 47 0.42 10.17 -6.22
C GLU A 47 -0.37 9.46 -7.34
N LEU A 48 -0.13 8.16 -7.55
CA LEU A 48 -0.89 7.32 -8.48
C LEU A 48 -2.38 7.20 -8.08
N MET A 49 -2.65 7.07 -6.79
CA MET A 49 -4.01 7.04 -6.25
C MET A 49 -4.70 8.40 -6.35
N SER A 50 -3.98 9.49 -6.05
CA SER A 50 -4.48 10.86 -6.22
C SER A 50 -4.82 11.17 -7.68
N GLN A 51 -3.97 10.78 -8.63
CA GLN A 51 -4.25 10.89 -10.07
C GLN A 51 -5.49 10.07 -10.48
N ALA A 52 -5.63 8.84 -9.98
CA ALA A 52 -6.82 8.03 -10.24
C ALA A 52 -8.12 8.65 -9.65
N VAL A 53 -8.02 9.35 -8.52
CA VAL A 53 -9.13 10.12 -7.92
C VAL A 53 -9.42 11.40 -8.71
N ALA A 54 -8.42 12.06 -9.31
CA ALA A 54 -8.62 13.21 -10.18
C ALA A 54 -9.30 12.82 -11.50
N GLU A 55 -8.98 11.66 -12.08
CA GLU A 55 -9.66 11.11 -13.25
C GLU A 55 -11.08 10.60 -12.94
N VAL A 56 -11.28 10.04 -11.74
CA VAL A 56 -12.58 9.50 -11.29
C VAL A 56 -12.92 10.12 -9.93
N PRO A 57 -13.47 11.35 -9.90
CA PRO A 57 -13.79 12.05 -8.65
C PRO A 57 -14.68 11.24 -7.70
N PHE A 58 -14.55 11.49 -6.40
CA PHE A 58 -15.42 10.89 -5.38
C PHE A 58 -16.86 11.39 -5.50
N ASP A 59 -17.83 10.50 -5.26
CA ASP A 59 -19.20 10.93 -4.96
C ASP A 59 -19.29 11.54 -3.55
N GLU A 60 -20.45 12.11 -3.20
CA GLU A 60 -20.69 12.78 -1.91
C GLU A 60 -20.33 11.88 -0.70
N LYS A 61 -20.64 10.58 -0.77
CA LYS A 61 -20.40 9.61 0.30
C LYS A 61 -18.95 9.11 0.33
N GLU A 62 -18.32 9.00 -0.83
CA GLU A 62 -16.90 8.68 -0.96
C GLU A 62 -16.01 9.86 -0.51
N ALA A 63 -16.47 11.10 -0.66
CA ALA A 63 -15.80 12.32 -0.23
C ALA A 63 -15.90 12.59 1.29
N GLU A 64 -16.85 11.96 2.00
CA GLU A 64 -16.97 12.03 3.47
C GLU A 64 -15.64 11.73 4.15
N LEU A 65 -15.12 12.69 4.92
CA LEU A 65 -13.92 12.49 5.74
C LEU A 65 -14.21 11.54 6.90
N LEU A 66 -13.35 10.54 7.08
CA LEU A 66 -13.32 9.71 8.27
C LEU A 66 -12.67 10.47 9.44
N SER A 67 -12.72 9.91 10.65
CA SER A 67 -12.18 10.55 11.87
C SER A 67 -10.69 10.92 11.79
N GLY A 68 -9.92 10.28 10.92
CA GLY A 68 -8.51 10.60 10.63
C GLY A 68 -8.30 11.52 9.43
N GLY A 69 -9.29 12.32 9.01
CA GLY A 69 -9.16 13.29 7.92
C GLY A 69 -9.06 12.71 6.49
N VAL A 70 -9.14 11.39 6.34
CA VAL A 70 -9.06 10.70 5.04
C VAL A 70 -10.47 10.42 4.49
N PRO A 71 -10.79 10.77 3.23
CA PRO A 71 -12.05 10.42 2.58
C PRO A 71 -12.32 8.92 2.58
N ARG A 72 -13.57 8.53 2.82
CA ARG A 72 -14.03 7.15 2.80
C ARG A 72 -13.62 6.42 1.52
N GLY A 73 -13.77 7.06 0.36
CA GLY A 73 -13.41 6.51 -0.95
C GLY A 73 -11.91 6.32 -1.11
N TYR A 74 -11.09 7.19 -0.54
CA TYR A 74 -9.63 7.05 -0.57
C TYR A 74 -9.20 5.84 0.26
N LYS A 75 -9.67 5.71 1.51
CA LYS A 75 -9.36 4.54 2.35
C LYS A 75 -9.86 3.24 1.72
N ALA A 76 -11.04 3.25 1.08
CA ALA A 76 -11.57 2.11 0.34
C ALA A 76 -10.66 1.71 -0.84
N LEU A 77 -10.15 2.68 -1.60
CA LEU A 77 -9.16 2.46 -2.66
C LEU A 77 -7.84 1.88 -2.09
N THR A 78 -7.33 2.44 -0.99
CA THR A 78 -6.11 1.95 -0.32
C THR A 78 -6.26 0.48 0.05
N THR A 79 -7.37 0.11 0.71
CA THR A 79 -7.69 -1.28 1.05
C THR A 79 -7.83 -2.15 -0.19
N ALA A 80 -8.49 -1.65 -1.25
CA ALA A 80 -8.70 -2.42 -2.47
C ALA A 80 -7.40 -2.76 -3.22
N THR A 81 -6.33 -1.96 -3.09
CA THR A 81 -5.01 -2.24 -3.69
C THR A 81 -4.39 -3.56 -3.20
N SER A 82 -4.75 -4.03 -2.01
CA SER A 82 -4.32 -5.35 -1.51
C SER A 82 -4.79 -6.52 -2.40
N LYS A 83 -5.91 -6.36 -3.10
CA LYS A 83 -6.44 -7.37 -4.03
C LYS A 83 -5.57 -7.52 -5.27
N LEU A 84 -4.98 -6.43 -5.77
CA LEU A 84 -4.02 -6.47 -6.89
C LEU A 84 -2.77 -7.26 -6.51
N VAL A 85 -2.29 -7.12 -5.27
CA VAL A 85 -1.16 -7.91 -4.77
C VAL A 85 -1.56 -9.39 -4.66
N LYS A 86 -2.74 -9.68 -4.12
CA LYS A 86 -3.25 -11.05 -3.99
C LYS A 86 -3.45 -11.74 -5.35
N ALA A 87 -3.81 -10.99 -6.39
CA ALA A 87 -3.93 -11.48 -7.76
C ALA A 87 -2.58 -11.61 -8.50
N GLY A 88 -1.45 -11.21 -7.90
CA GLY A 88 -0.14 -11.20 -8.57
C GLY A 88 0.02 -10.10 -9.63
N TRP A 89 -0.90 -9.14 -9.69
CA TRP A 89 -0.91 -8.04 -10.68
C TRP A 89 -0.06 -6.84 -10.23
N LEU A 90 0.27 -6.77 -8.93
CA LEU A 90 1.01 -5.69 -8.29
C LEU A 90 2.00 -6.26 -7.28
N VAL A 91 3.26 -5.87 -7.36
CA VAL A 91 4.29 -6.14 -6.35
C VAL A 91 4.57 -4.86 -5.57
N LYS A 92 4.65 -4.97 -4.25
CA LYS A 92 5.11 -3.89 -3.36
C LYS A 92 6.58 -4.16 -3.03
N GLY A 93 7.48 -3.36 -3.59
CA GLY A 93 8.92 -3.39 -3.32
C GLY A 93 9.35 -2.19 -2.46
N ARG A 94 10.65 -2.13 -2.13
CA ARG A 94 11.21 -0.99 -1.36
C ARG A 94 11.13 0.33 -2.13
N SER A 95 11.34 0.28 -3.44
CA SER A 95 11.21 1.42 -4.36
C SER A 95 9.75 1.77 -4.73
N GLY A 96 8.77 1.26 -3.98
CA GLY A 96 7.34 1.52 -4.20
C GLY A 96 6.64 0.38 -4.94
N TRP A 97 5.70 0.72 -5.83
CA TRP A 97 4.83 -0.25 -6.50
C TRP A 97 5.32 -0.58 -7.90
N THR A 98 5.14 -1.85 -8.28
CA THR A 98 5.52 -2.39 -9.59
C THR A 98 4.35 -3.21 -10.14
N ALA A 99 3.78 -2.83 -11.29
CA ALA A 99 2.84 -3.72 -11.99
C ALA A 99 3.62 -4.89 -12.61
N THR A 100 3.01 -6.08 -12.61
CA THR A 100 3.59 -7.28 -13.25
C THR A 100 3.15 -7.38 -14.71
N ASP A 101 3.82 -8.22 -15.51
CA ASP A 101 3.41 -8.49 -16.90
C ASP A 101 1.97 -9.02 -17.01
N GLU A 102 1.45 -9.66 -15.96
CA GLU A 102 0.05 -10.05 -15.87
C GLU A 102 -0.85 -8.86 -15.50
N GLY A 103 -0.45 -8.01 -14.55
CA GLY A 103 -1.19 -6.80 -14.21
C GLY A 103 -1.30 -5.79 -15.36
N VAL A 104 -0.23 -5.61 -16.13
CA VAL A 104 -0.25 -4.77 -17.35
C VAL A 104 -1.24 -5.33 -18.37
N ARG A 105 -1.19 -6.65 -18.64
CA ARG A 105 -2.17 -7.31 -19.52
C ARG A 105 -3.60 -7.22 -18.98
N ALA A 106 -3.81 -7.28 -17.65
CA ALA A 106 -5.14 -7.19 -17.05
C ALA A 106 -5.82 -5.86 -17.35
N VAL A 107 -5.06 -4.75 -17.32
CA VAL A 107 -5.55 -3.41 -17.68
C VAL A 107 -5.99 -3.35 -19.14
N ASP A 108 -5.20 -3.93 -20.05
CA ASP A 108 -5.46 -3.91 -21.49
C ASP A 108 -6.63 -4.84 -21.88
N VAL A 109 -6.76 -6.00 -21.23
CA VAL A 109 -7.80 -7.01 -21.51
C VAL A 109 -9.14 -6.65 -20.88
N PHE A 110 -9.16 -6.25 -19.60
CA PHE A 110 -10.39 -5.94 -18.88
C PHE A 110 -10.58 -4.43 -18.83
N THR A 111 -11.16 -3.87 -19.89
CA THR A 111 -11.49 -2.44 -19.99
C THR A 111 -12.65 -2.03 -19.08
N ASP A 112 -13.58 -2.95 -18.82
CA ASP A 112 -14.64 -2.78 -17.83
C ASP A 112 -14.14 -3.05 -16.40
N ALA A 113 -14.48 -2.15 -15.48
CA ALA A 113 -13.96 -2.17 -14.11
C ALA A 113 -14.51 -3.32 -13.25
N ASP A 114 -15.75 -3.75 -13.49
CA ASP A 114 -16.35 -4.85 -12.73
C ASP A 114 -15.86 -6.21 -13.27
N GLN A 115 -15.64 -6.35 -14.57
CA GLN A 115 -14.91 -7.50 -15.14
C GLN A 115 -13.48 -7.59 -14.62
N PHE A 116 -12.75 -6.47 -14.59
CA PHE A 116 -11.40 -6.39 -14.01
C PHE A 116 -11.39 -6.81 -12.54
N ALA A 117 -12.33 -6.32 -11.73
CA ALA A 117 -12.47 -6.70 -10.32
C ALA A 117 -12.85 -8.18 -10.15
N ASN A 118 -13.74 -8.71 -10.98
CA ASN A 118 -14.16 -10.12 -10.93
C ASN A 118 -13.01 -11.07 -11.29
N ALA A 119 -12.22 -10.77 -12.33
CA ALA A 119 -11.05 -11.55 -12.72
C ALA A 119 -9.96 -11.56 -11.62
N MET A 120 -9.72 -10.40 -11.00
CA MET A 120 -8.81 -10.26 -9.86
C MET A 120 -9.23 -11.08 -8.64
N ILE A 121 -10.54 -11.13 -8.35
CA ILE A 121 -11.09 -11.86 -7.21
C ILE A 121 -11.14 -13.37 -7.47
N SER A 122 -11.42 -13.79 -8.71
CA SER A 122 -11.48 -15.21 -9.09
C SER A 122 -10.10 -15.85 -9.23
N GLY A 123 -9.03 -15.05 -9.40
CA GLY A 123 -7.69 -15.55 -9.68
C GLY A 123 -7.59 -16.25 -11.03
N ALA A 124 -8.49 -15.94 -11.98
CA ALA A 124 -8.44 -16.49 -13.31
C ALA A 124 -7.24 -15.90 -14.08
N PRO A 125 -6.43 -16.71 -14.79
CA PRO A 125 -5.27 -16.23 -15.51
C PRO A 125 -5.69 -15.23 -16.59
N VAL A 126 -4.96 -14.12 -16.71
CA VAL A 126 -5.29 -13.07 -17.69
C VAL A 126 -5.08 -13.61 -19.12
N PRO A 127 -6.11 -13.57 -19.99
CA PRO A 127 -5.99 -13.99 -21.39
C PRO A 127 -4.85 -13.29 -22.13
N GLU A 128 -4.10 -14.00 -22.97
CA GLU A 128 -3.02 -13.41 -23.77
C GLU A 128 -3.52 -12.41 -24.83
N ARG A 129 -4.81 -12.45 -25.16
CA ARG A 129 -5.48 -11.54 -26.07
C ARG A 129 -6.84 -11.20 -25.48
N ALA A 130 -7.27 -9.94 -25.60
CA ALA A 130 -8.60 -9.53 -25.19
C ALA A 130 -9.66 -10.45 -25.85
N PRO A 131 -10.64 -10.95 -25.10
CA PRO A 131 -11.65 -11.86 -25.65
C PRO A 131 -12.38 -11.15 -26.78
N GLU A 132 -12.34 -11.73 -27.98
CA GLU A 132 -13.16 -11.25 -29.10
C GLU A 132 -14.62 -11.33 -28.65
N ALA A 133 -15.32 -10.19 -28.65
CA ALA A 133 -16.66 -10.10 -28.10
C ALA A 133 -17.57 -11.16 -28.77
N PRO A 134 -18.26 -12.02 -28.00
CA PRO A 134 -19.03 -13.11 -28.58
C PRO A 134 -20.13 -12.53 -29.46
N ALA A 135 -20.04 -12.78 -30.76
CA ALA A 135 -21.08 -12.44 -31.72
C ALA A 135 -22.41 -13.05 -31.24
N HIS A 136 -23.48 -12.25 -31.20
CA HIS A 136 -24.76 -12.64 -30.62
C HIS A 136 -25.28 -13.99 -31.17
N ALA A 137 -25.16 -15.04 -30.37
CA ALA A 137 -25.96 -16.24 -30.52
C ALA A 137 -27.37 -15.95 -29.94
N PRO A 138 -28.46 -16.20 -30.68
CA PRO A 138 -29.80 -15.84 -30.24
C PRO A 138 -30.26 -16.69 -29.06
N GLN A 139 -30.88 -16.04 -28.07
CA GLN A 139 -31.49 -16.70 -26.92
C GLN A 139 -32.78 -17.44 -27.31
N ALA A 140 -32.90 -18.70 -26.91
CA ALA A 140 -34.13 -19.49 -26.91
C ALA A 140 -34.03 -20.57 -25.80
N PRO A 141 -35.14 -21.05 -25.21
CA PRO A 141 -35.27 -20.92 -23.76
C PRO A 141 -35.31 -22.22 -22.95
N GLU A 142 -35.15 -22.04 -21.63
CA GLU A 142 -35.73 -22.82 -20.51
C GLU A 142 -36.13 -24.29 -20.75
N GLN A 143 -35.43 -25.21 -20.09
CA GLN A 143 -36.04 -26.42 -19.56
C GLN A 143 -35.56 -26.67 -18.12
N LEU A 144 -36.54 -26.85 -17.22
CA LEU A 144 -36.31 -27.32 -15.86
C LEU A 144 -35.87 -28.79 -15.86
N GLY A 145 -35.02 -29.15 -14.89
CA GLY A 145 -34.67 -30.53 -14.54
C GLY A 145 -34.40 -30.59 -13.04
N GLU A 146 -35.31 -31.20 -12.30
CA GLU A 146 -35.37 -31.23 -10.82
C GLU A 146 -34.84 -32.58 -10.27
N GLU A 147 -34.34 -32.57 -9.02
CA GLU A 147 -33.93 -33.74 -8.20
C GLU A 147 -32.72 -34.58 -8.70
N ALA A 148 -31.78 -35.06 -7.87
CA ALA A 148 -31.97 -35.68 -6.56
C ALA A 148 -30.72 -35.63 -5.65
N GLN A 149 -30.94 -35.84 -4.34
CA GLN A 149 -29.90 -35.94 -3.29
C GLN A 149 -29.46 -37.40 -3.08
N ALA A 150 -28.18 -37.63 -2.72
CA ALA A 150 -27.78 -38.58 -1.66
C ALA A 150 -26.25 -38.61 -1.43
N ALA A 151 -25.85 -38.30 -0.19
CA ALA A 151 -24.66 -38.86 0.48
C ALA A 151 -25.16 -40.02 1.40
N PRO A 152 -24.34 -40.83 2.12
CA PRO A 152 -22.96 -40.54 2.57
C PRO A 152 -21.96 -41.72 2.65
N ALA A 153 -20.73 -41.38 3.10
CA ALA A 153 -19.77 -42.13 3.93
C ALA A 153 -19.31 -43.55 3.54
N ASP A 154 -17.97 -43.73 3.54
CA ASP A 154 -17.33 -44.62 4.51
C ASP A 154 -15.91 -44.11 4.86
N ASP A 155 -15.32 -44.65 5.93
CA ASP A 155 -14.19 -44.14 6.73
C ASP A 155 -12.88 -44.95 6.52
N SER A 156 -11.81 -44.58 7.23
CA SER A 156 -10.57 -45.35 7.57
C SER A 156 -9.26 -45.03 6.84
N ASP A 157 -8.37 -44.28 7.52
CA ASP A 157 -6.90 -44.47 7.50
C ASP A 157 -6.51 -45.81 8.18
N PRO A 158 -5.31 -46.39 7.95
CA PRO A 158 -4.23 -46.19 8.93
C PRO A 158 -2.76 -46.25 8.42
N ASP A 159 -1.96 -45.31 8.93
CA ASP A 159 -0.71 -45.49 9.71
C ASP A 159 0.59 -46.20 9.18
N GLU A 160 1.69 -45.83 9.86
CA GLU A 160 3.13 -46.12 9.69
C GLU A 160 3.63 -47.41 8.99
N SER A 161 4.75 -47.26 8.27
CA SER A 161 5.80 -48.30 8.30
C SER A 161 7.23 -47.76 8.19
N MET A 162 8.07 -48.18 9.14
CA MET A 162 9.52 -47.96 9.21
C MET A 162 10.28 -49.16 8.60
N ALA A 163 11.36 -48.92 7.85
CA ALA A 163 12.35 -49.95 7.49
C ALA A 163 13.77 -49.35 7.34
N LYS A 164 14.80 -50.17 7.62
CA LYS A 164 16.12 -49.71 8.12
C LYS A 164 17.28 -50.56 7.58
N LEU A 165 18.36 -49.90 7.14
CA LEU A 165 19.71 -50.43 6.86
C LEU A 165 20.68 -49.29 7.27
N VAL A 166 21.53 -49.33 8.32
CA VAL A 166 22.60 -50.29 8.71
C VAL A 166 23.66 -50.33 7.58
N GLU A 167 24.95 -49.99 7.77
CA GLU A 167 25.88 -50.26 8.90
C GLU A 167 27.07 -49.26 8.97
N SER A 168 27.84 -49.26 10.08
CA SER A 168 29.15 -48.57 10.28
C SER A 168 30.19 -49.59 10.78
N PRO A 169 31.52 -49.36 10.66
CA PRO A 169 32.33 -48.79 11.78
C PRO A 169 33.52 -47.87 11.34
N ALA A 170 33.90 -46.83 12.09
CA ALA A 170 34.95 -46.74 13.15
C ALA A 170 36.40 -47.08 12.69
N ALA A 171 37.30 -46.09 12.62
CA ALA A 171 38.38 -45.74 13.60
C ALA A 171 39.75 -46.37 13.20
N GLU A 172 40.96 -45.88 13.49
CA GLU A 172 41.55 -45.12 14.63
C GLU A 172 42.81 -44.29 14.19
N ASP A 173 43.28 -43.35 15.02
CA ASP A 173 44.59 -42.63 14.92
C ASP A 173 45.70 -43.44 15.65
N PRO A 174 47.02 -43.31 15.34
CA PRO A 174 47.87 -42.46 16.20
C PRO A 174 49.09 -41.73 15.54
N THR A 175 49.07 -40.40 15.63
CA THR A 175 50.10 -39.37 15.96
C THR A 175 51.34 -39.81 16.82
N PRO A 176 52.51 -39.09 16.95
CA PRO A 176 53.34 -38.20 16.08
C PRO A 176 54.84 -38.70 16.01
N PRO A 177 55.85 -37.92 15.49
CA PRO A 177 56.53 -36.75 16.16
C PRO A 177 56.91 -35.59 15.17
N GLU A 178 57.41 -34.38 15.49
CA GLU A 178 57.65 -33.58 16.72
C GLU A 178 57.78 -32.04 16.37
N VAL A 179 58.28 -31.20 17.29
CA VAL A 179 58.50 -29.71 17.20
C VAL A 179 60.02 -29.37 17.37
N PRO A 180 60.60 -28.13 17.22
CA PRO A 180 60.14 -26.77 17.64
C PRO A 180 60.59 -25.59 16.70
N VAL A 181 60.51 -24.26 16.98
CA VAL A 181 60.29 -23.44 18.21
C VAL A 181 59.66 -22.06 17.85
N THR A 182 58.79 -21.49 18.72
CA THR A 182 58.51 -20.04 19.03
C THR A 182 58.21 -19.01 17.90
N LEU A 183 57.24 -18.09 18.06
CA LEU A 183 57.05 -17.16 19.20
C LEU A 183 55.58 -16.92 19.60
N GLU A 184 55.41 -16.42 20.82
CA GLU A 184 54.15 -16.23 21.55
C GLU A 184 53.34 -15.00 21.08
N VAL A 185 52.00 -15.05 21.18
CA VAL A 185 51.22 -14.33 22.23
C VAL A 185 49.93 -15.12 22.48
N THR A 186 49.59 -15.33 23.75
CA THR A 186 48.33 -15.94 24.21
C THR A 186 47.31 -14.87 24.60
N ASP A 187 46.07 -14.99 24.11
CA ASP A 187 44.89 -15.05 24.98
C ASP A 187 43.73 -15.81 24.30
N THR A 188 42.79 -16.36 25.07
CA THR A 188 41.87 -17.43 24.62
C THR A 188 40.40 -17.00 24.61
N ALA A 189 39.76 -17.14 23.44
CA ALA A 189 38.38 -17.60 23.14
C ALA A 189 37.27 -17.54 24.24
N PRO A 190 35.99 -17.20 23.89
CA PRO A 190 35.34 -17.84 22.74
C PRO A 190 34.43 -17.01 21.83
N GLU A 191 34.37 -17.53 20.61
CA GLU A 191 33.26 -17.57 19.67
C GLU A 191 31.85 -17.37 20.25
N HIS A 192 31.23 -16.25 19.88
CA HIS A 192 29.82 -16.15 19.49
C HIS A 192 29.63 -14.79 18.78
N ALA A 193 29.73 -14.79 17.45
CA ALA A 193 29.24 -13.66 16.68
C ALA A 193 27.70 -13.78 16.59
N PRO A 194 26.91 -12.85 17.13
CA PRO A 194 25.52 -12.75 16.76
C PRO A 194 25.47 -12.28 15.30
N THR A 195 25.03 -13.16 14.40
CA THR A 195 24.62 -12.75 13.05
C THR A 195 23.25 -12.07 13.13
N ASP A 196 23.21 -10.91 13.80
CA ASP A 196 22.06 -10.01 13.78
C ASP A 196 22.27 -9.00 12.65
N THR A 197 21.77 -9.34 11.47
CA THR A 197 21.50 -8.37 10.41
C THR A 197 20.15 -8.70 9.81
N PRO A 198 19.13 -7.93 10.23
CA PRO A 198 18.34 -7.21 9.22
C PRO A 198 18.06 -5.75 9.62
N ALA A 199 18.93 -5.10 10.40
CA ALA A 199 18.77 -3.69 10.80
C ALA A 199 19.55 -2.67 9.92
N ASP A 200 20.78 -3.01 9.50
CA ASP A 200 21.68 -2.07 8.80
C ASP A 200 21.25 -1.73 7.36
N GLU A 201 20.39 -2.53 6.73
CA GLU A 201 19.90 -2.24 5.36
C GLU A 201 18.68 -1.32 5.32
N ALA A 202 17.92 -1.18 6.43
CA ALA A 202 16.65 -0.44 6.45
C ALA A 202 16.81 1.07 6.17
N TRP A 203 17.98 1.63 6.42
CA TRP A 203 18.29 3.04 6.21
C TRP A 203 18.57 3.42 4.75
N GLN A 204 18.90 2.47 3.87
CA GLN A 204 19.43 2.78 2.52
C GLN A 204 18.41 3.49 1.61
N ASP A 205 17.11 3.24 1.83
CA ASP A 205 16.00 3.83 1.08
C ASP A 205 15.31 4.98 1.85
N GLN A 206 15.88 5.44 2.99
CA GLN A 206 15.30 6.48 3.86
C GLN A 206 15.96 7.87 3.68
N PRO A 207 15.22 8.96 3.93
CA PRO A 207 15.80 10.30 3.92
C PRO A 207 16.71 10.54 5.14
N GLN A 208 17.49 11.62 5.11
CA GLN A 208 18.36 12.00 6.23
C GLN A 208 17.59 12.64 7.39
N SER A 209 16.45 13.29 7.10
CA SER A 209 15.52 13.75 8.11
C SER A 209 14.08 13.85 7.57
N VAL A 210 13.13 13.81 8.50
CA VAL A 210 11.72 14.10 8.27
C VAL A 210 11.25 15.06 9.37
N ALA A 211 10.47 16.08 9.01
CA ALA A 211 9.94 17.06 9.96
C ALA A 211 8.46 17.38 9.68
N LEU A 212 7.73 17.82 10.71
CA LEU A 212 6.48 18.54 10.53
C LEU A 212 6.73 20.03 10.30
N SER A 213 5.83 20.66 9.55
CA SER A 213 5.80 22.11 9.35
C SER A 213 4.36 22.55 9.13
N GLY A 214 3.90 23.57 9.85
CA GLY A 214 2.49 23.95 9.82
C GLY A 214 2.09 25.12 10.72
N ASP A 215 0.78 25.19 11.01
CA ASP A 215 0.21 26.28 11.79
C ASP A 215 0.51 26.15 13.30
N PHE A 216 0.89 24.98 13.80
CA PHE A 216 1.27 24.76 15.21
C PHE A 216 2.73 25.11 15.55
N ASP A 217 3.57 25.44 14.57
CA ASP A 217 5.00 25.70 14.76
C ASP A 217 5.31 26.70 15.90
N PRO A 218 4.57 27.82 16.08
CA PRO A 218 4.80 28.75 17.21
C PRO A 218 4.46 28.20 18.60
N LEU A 219 3.89 27.00 18.72
CA LEU A 219 3.74 26.32 20.02
C LEU A 219 5.06 25.69 20.51
N PHE A 220 6.03 25.52 19.61
CA PHE A 220 7.27 24.77 19.87
C PHE A 220 8.54 25.63 19.75
N GLY A 221 8.45 26.86 19.28
CA GLY A 221 9.58 27.80 19.22
C GLY A 221 9.16 29.23 18.89
N GLU A 222 10.15 30.13 18.80
CA GLU A 222 9.94 31.54 18.38
C GLU A 222 9.74 31.71 16.86
N ALA A 223 9.81 30.62 16.10
CA ALA A 223 9.64 30.63 14.66
C ALA A 223 8.16 30.84 14.27
N GLY A 224 7.93 31.32 13.03
CA GLY A 224 6.59 31.47 12.49
C GLY A 224 5.97 30.13 12.08
N HIS A 225 4.73 30.19 11.60
CA HIS A 225 4.10 29.06 10.91
C HIS A 225 4.92 28.65 9.67
N TRP A 226 4.90 27.36 9.33
CA TRP A 226 5.53 26.79 8.13
C TRP A 226 7.08 26.88 8.11
N SER A 227 7.69 26.67 9.29
CA SER A 227 9.14 26.67 9.50
C SER A 227 9.78 25.32 9.14
N THR A 228 11.04 25.32 8.70
CA THR A 228 11.72 24.12 8.17
C THR A 228 12.74 23.48 9.11
N ASP A 229 13.15 24.19 10.16
CA ASP A 229 14.34 23.91 10.98
C ASP A 229 14.06 23.77 12.48
N LEU A 230 12.78 23.83 12.91
CA LEU A 230 12.38 23.55 14.29
C LEU A 230 12.80 22.13 14.70
N ARG A 231 13.48 22.03 15.85
CA ARG A 231 14.06 20.78 16.36
C ARG A 231 12.99 19.87 16.94
N GLU A 232 12.02 20.48 17.60
CA GLU A 232 10.88 19.87 18.30
C GLU A 232 9.93 19.16 17.33
N LEU A 233 9.98 19.52 16.04
CA LEU A 233 9.17 18.96 14.96
C LEU A 233 9.90 17.93 14.10
N GLN A 234 11.15 17.59 14.43
CA GLN A 234 11.89 16.52 13.74
C GLN A 234 11.40 15.14 14.24
N PHE A 235 11.11 14.23 13.31
CA PHE A 235 10.76 12.86 13.64
C PHE A 235 12.00 12.05 14.05
N ALA A 236 11.80 11.04 14.91
CA ALA A 236 12.75 9.97 15.14
C ALA A 236 12.51 8.82 14.13
N TRP A 237 13.57 8.15 13.69
CA TRP A 237 13.45 6.95 12.86
C TRP A 237 13.22 5.71 13.74
N GLU A 238 12.19 4.91 13.41
CA GLU A 238 11.84 3.66 14.08
C GLU A 238 12.10 2.47 13.12
N PRO A 239 13.29 1.84 13.16
CA PRO A 239 13.68 0.82 12.19
C PRO A 239 12.84 -0.46 12.26
N THR A 240 12.19 -0.73 13.40
CA THR A 240 11.32 -1.89 13.61
C THR A 240 9.95 -1.76 12.95
N GLU A 241 9.40 -0.55 12.88
CA GLU A 241 8.15 -0.23 12.16
C GLU A 241 8.44 0.23 10.70
N ASN A 242 9.71 0.52 10.36
CA ASN A 242 10.12 1.16 9.11
C ASN A 242 9.40 2.50 8.86
N THR A 243 9.22 3.29 9.93
CA THR A 243 8.52 4.59 9.90
C THR A 243 9.27 5.67 10.66
N TRP A 244 8.98 6.92 10.31
CA TRP A 244 9.36 8.08 11.10
C TRP A 244 8.25 8.39 12.10
N LYS A 245 8.60 8.62 13.38
CA LYS A 245 7.66 8.82 14.48
C LYS A 245 7.92 10.11 15.26
N LEU A 246 6.85 10.82 15.60
CA LEU A 246 6.87 12.02 16.43
C LEU A 246 5.60 12.07 17.29
N SER A 247 5.74 12.37 18.58
CA SER A 247 4.59 12.57 19.48
C SER A 247 4.60 13.99 20.04
N LEU A 248 3.51 14.73 19.84
CA LEU A 248 3.36 16.11 20.28
C LEU A 248 2.17 16.26 21.22
N GLN A 249 2.31 17.08 22.26
CA GLN A 249 1.18 17.54 23.06
C GLN A 249 0.59 18.77 22.38
N LEU A 250 -0.63 18.65 21.83
CA LEU A 250 -1.30 19.73 21.12
C LEU A 250 -2.58 20.17 21.88
N PRO A 251 -2.84 21.48 22.04
CA PRO A 251 -4.11 21.98 22.55
C PRO A 251 -5.30 21.62 21.63
N ALA A 252 -6.51 21.75 22.16
CA ALA A 252 -7.73 21.72 21.33
C ALA A 252 -7.68 22.79 20.23
N GLY A 253 -8.00 22.43 18.99
CA GLY A 253 -7.85 23.34 17.85
C GLY A 253 -8.03 22.69 16.48
N ASN A 254 -7.86 23.51 15.45
CA ASN A 254 -7.74 23.05 14.07
C ASN A 254 -6.35 23.44 13.58
N TYR A 255 -5.62 22.49 13.02
CA TYR A 255 -4.26 22.69 12.54
C TYR A 255 -4.13 22.23 11.10
N GLN A 256 -3.33 22.96 10.32
CA GLN A 256 -2.83 22.49 9.04
C GLN A 256 -1.34 22.19 9.15
N PHE A 257 -0.88 21.17 8.44
CA PHE A 257 0.54 20.85 8.35
C PHE A 257 0.90 20.12 7.05
N LYS A 258 2.20 20.03 6.80
CA LYS A 258 2.84 19.17 5.79
C LYS A 258 4.03 18.43 6.41
N ILE A 259 4.47 17.39 5.71
CA ILE A 259 5.71 16.67 6.00
C ILE A 259 6.80 17.28 5.13
N LEU A 260 7.93 17.66 5.75
CA LEU A 260 9.17 18.05 5.07
C LEU A 260 10.15 16.89 5.06
N VAL A 261 10.90 16.76 3.97
CA VAL A 261 11.97 15.77 3.83
C VAL A 261 13.31 16.49 3.66
N ASN A 262 14.34 16.02 4.37
CA ASN A 262 15.68 16.60 4.38
C ASN A 262 15.75 18.11 4.72
N GLY A 263 14.75 18.62 5.46
CA GLY A 263 14.70 20.03 5.91
C GLY A 263 14.45 21.07 4.80
N SER A 264 13.94 20.66 3.63
CA SER A 264 13.63 21.56 2.51
C SER A 264 12.21 21.34 1.98
N TRP A 265 11.63 22.39 1.39
CA TRP A 265 10.38 22.31 0.64
C TRP A 265 10.53 21.57 -0.70
N ASP A 266 11.76 21.34 -1.20
CA ASP A 266 12.04 20.61 -2.45
C ASP A 266 11.38 19.21 -2.50
N GLU A 267 11.24 18.57 -1.33
CA GLU A 267 10.42 17.38 -1.16
C GLU A 267 9.53 17.53 0.08
N ASN A 268 8.26 17.84 -0.16
CA ASN A 268 7.23 17.90 0.86
C ASN A 268 6.03 17.03 0.48
N TYR A 269 5.37 16.47 1.48
CA TYR A 269 4.16 15.67 1.32
C TYR A 269 3.00 16.32 2.05
N GLY A 270 1.92 16.50 1.28
CA GLY A 270 0.63 16.96 1.75
C GLY A 270 -0.38 15.83 1.78
N ARG A 271 -1.66 16.22 1.96
CA ARG A 271 -2.83 15.36 2.11
C ARG A 271 -2.79 14.14 1.21
N PHE A 272 -2.98 12.97 1.81
CA PHE A 272 -2.91 11.64 1.18
C PHE A 272 -1.52 11.20 0.69
N GLY A 273 -0.45 11.85 1.16
CA GLY A 273 0.92 11.57 0.78
C GLY A 273 1.31 12.11 -0.60
N VAL A 274 0.59 13.11 -1.09
CA VAL A 274 0.82 13.71 -2.43
C VAL A 274 1.98 14.71 -2.34
N ARG A 275 2.99 14.55 -3.20
CA ARG A 275 4.10 15.51 -3.30
C ARG A 275 3.55 16.88 -3.69
N ASP A 276 3.95 17.93 -2.98
CA ASP A 276 3.43 19.30 -3.16
C ASP A 276 1.91 19.45 -3.00
N GLY A 277 1.22 18.44 -2.46
CA GLY A 277 -0.24 18.39 -2.33
C GLY A 277 -0.85 19.44 -1.38
N GLU A 278 -2.16 19.39 -1.21
CA GLU A 278 -2.88 20.21 -0.22
C GLU A 278 -2.43 19.91 1.22
N ASN A 279 -2.75 20.77 2.18
CA ASN A 279 -2.34 20.55 3.57
C ASN A 279 -3.09 19.37 4.21
N HIS A 280 -2.45 18.66 5.16
CA HIS A 280 -3.18 17.80 6.08
C HIS A 280 -3.97 18.67 7.07
N GLU A 281 -5.20 18.25 7.39
CA GLU A 281 -6.05 18.88 8.40
C GLU A 281 -6.11 17.99 9.64
N LEU A 282 -5.87 18.58 10.82
CA LEU A 282 -5.97 17.91 12.12
C LEU A 282 -6.93 18.68 13.03
N HIS A 283 -8.01 18.01 13.44
CA HIS A 283 -9.04 18.57 14.32
C HIS A 283 -8.98 17.90 15.70
N LEU A 284 -8.68 18.68 16.74
CA LEU A 284 -8.60 18.23 18.12
C LEU A 284 -9.72 18.86 18.96
N LEU A 285 -10.62 18.02 19.47
CA LEU A 285 -11.74 18.42 20.34
C LEU A 285 -11.30 18.78 21.77
N SER A 286 -10.11 18.32 22.18
CA SER A 286 -9.52 18.50 23.50
C SER A 286 -7.99 18.48 23.38
N ASP A 287 -7.30 19.02 24.38
CA ASP A 287 -5.84 18.91 24.50
C ASP A 287 -5.44 17.41 24.50
N THR A 288 -4.63 17.01 23.52
CA THR A 288 -4.38 15.60 23.18
C THR A 288 -2.91 15.39 22.83
N THR A 289 -2.34 14.26 23.28
CA THR A 289 -1.04 13.80 22.79
C THR A 289 -1.23 13.08 21.46
N VAL A 290 -0.86 13.72 20.36
CA VAL A 290 -0.99 13.15 19.00
C VAL A 290 0.32 12.48 18.62
N THR A 291 0.27 11.21 18.20
CA THR A 291 1.43 10.52 17.63
C THR A 291 1.29 10.44 16.11
N PHE A 292 2.21 11.11 15.42
CA PHE A 292 2.39 11.09 13.99
C PHE A 292 3.33 9.94 13.61
N ARG A 293 2.94 9.14 12.61
CA ARG A 293 3.77 8.11 11.99
C ARG A 293 3.75 8.29 10.48
N PHE A 294 4.91 8.54 9.89
CA PHE A 294 5.10 8.75 8.46
C PHE A 294 5.89 7.59 7.84
N ASP A 295 5.35 7.01 6.78
CA ASP A 295 6.00 5.94 6.01
C ASP A 295 6.54 6.52 4.69
N TYR A 296 7.86 6.58 4.56
CA TYR A 296 8.51 7.14 3.36
C TYR A 296 8.41 6.23 2.12
N ALA A 297 7.97 4.97 2.24
CA ALA A 297 7.72 4.11 1.08
C ALA A 297 6.33 4.39 0.47
N THR A 298 5.31 4.65 1.30
CA THR A 298 3.96 5.02 0.84
C THR A 298 3.75 6.52 0.69
N LYS A 299 4.62 7.33 1.31
CA LYS A 299 4.55 8.80 1.49
C LYS A 299 3.37 9.27 2.35
N ASP A 300 2.65 8.36 3.01
CA ASP A 300 1.45 8.68 3.78
C ASP A 300 1.77 8.86 5.28
N ILE A 301 0.84 9.49 6.00
CA ILE A 301 0.96 9.73 7.44
C ILE A 301 -0.29 9.27 8.19
N GLU A 302 -0.09 8.60 9.33
CA GLU A 302 -1.16 8.24 10.26
C GLU A 302 -0.99 8.99 11.59
N THR A 303 -2.11 9.41 12.17
CA THR A 303 -2.18 10.08 13.49
C THR A 303 -3.02 9.26 14.46
N SER A 304 -2.58 9.14 15.71
CA SER A 304 -3.34 8.52 16.83
C SER A 304 -4.12 9.53 17.66
#